data_AF-A0A849ZSM9-F1
#
_entry.id   AF-A0A849ZSM9-F1
#
_cell.length_a   1.000
_cell.length_b   1.000
_cell.length_c   1.000
_cell.angle_alpha   90.00
_cell.angle_beta   90.00
_cell.angle_gamma   90.00
#
_symmetry.space_group_name_H-M   'P 1'
#
loop_
_entity.id
_entity.type
_entity.pdbx_description
1 polymer ?
#
loop_
_entity_poly.entity_id
_entity_poly.type
_entity_poly.pdbx_seq_one_letter_code
_entity_poly.pdbx_strand_id
1 'polypeptide(L)'
;PEVRVQALTDGAQLAVRLAWDDPSQDDLPGAARFCDACAVQVPQAVEASVPNPQMGESGRPVEITHWRASWQAEVNGRGTSIQEYYPNAQVDHYPFTAAPLEASPELQREAEIRFSPARASGNTVSSPRTSAVEDLIATGPGSITAAGATVSRGAGRRTPAGWEVVLTRPLPQGLAAGGESVIAFAIWQGADQEAGSRKMRSAWVPLRLE
;
A
#
# COMPACT_ATOMS: atom_id res chain seq x y z
N PRO A 1 4.52 -4.85 -18.88
CA PRO A 1 3.82 -3.59 -18.53
C PRO A 1 4.83 -2.43 -18.46
N GLU A 2 4.41 -1.25 -18.92
CA GLU A 2 5.17 0.01 -18.84
C GLU A 2 4.57 0.88 -17.72
N VAL A 3 5.41 1.59 -16.98
CA VAL A 3 4.97 2.60 -16.01
C VAL A 3 5.55 3.95 -16.38
N ARG A 4 4.69 4.96 -16.45
CA ARG A 4 5.05 6.36 -16.67
C ARG A 4 5.16 7.04 -15.31
N VAL A 5 6.29 7.70 -15.06
CA VAL A 5 6.60 8.31 -13.76
C VAL A 5 6.88 9.80 -13.92
N GLN A 6 6.30 10.60 -13.03
CA GLN A 6 6.66 12.01 -12.85
C GLN A 6 6.93 12.25 -11.37
N ALA A 7 7.91 13.10 -11.06
CA ALA A 7 8.27 13.41 -9.69
C ALA A 7 8.41 14.93 -9.49
N LEU A 8 8.08 15.39 -8.28
CA LEU A 8 8.25 16.77 -7.82
C LEU A 8 8.63 16.76 -6.35
N THR A 9 9.34 17.78 -5.89
CA THR A 9 9.74 17.92 -4.49
C THR A 9 9.62 19.37 -4.03
N ASP A 10 9.33 19.55 -2.74
CA ASP A 10 9.39 20.84 -2.04
C ASP A 10 10.69 21.00 -1.22
N GLY A 11 11.65 20.08 -1.38
CA GLY A 11 12.90 20.03 -0.61
C GLY A 11 12.81 19.27 0.72
N ALA A 12 11.60 18.88 1.16
CA ALA A 12 11.39 18.03 2.34
C ALA A 12 10.70 16.70 1.97
N GLN A 13 9.71 16.77 1.08
CA GLN A 13 8.94 15.64 0.58
C GLN A 13 9.17 15.44 -0.91
N LEU A 14 9.16 14.18 -1.33
CA LEU A 14 9.10 13.73 -2.71
C LEU A 14 7.68 13.27 -3.01
N ALA A 15 7.06 13.86 -4.02
CA ALA A 15 5.82 13.38 -4.59
C ALA A 15 6.09 12.71 -5.94
N VAL A 16 5.60 11.49 -6.11
CA VAL A 16 5.80 10.65 -7.29
C VAL A 16 4.44 10.25 -7.83
N ARG A 17 4.15 10.61 -9.09
CA ARG A 17 3.00 10.11 -9.84
C ARG A 17 3.42 8.92 -10.67
N LEU A 18 2.76 7.78 -10.46
CA LEU A 18 2.87 6.57 -11.27
C LEU A 18 1.60 6.43 -12.10
N ALA A 19 1.74 6.11 -13.38
CA ALA A 19 0.62 5.79 -14.26
C ALA A 19 0.94 4.57 -15.11
N TRP A 20 0.06 3.59 -15.14
CA TRP A 20 0.20 2.40 -15.97
C TRP A 20 -1.15 1.99 -16.56
N ASP A 21 -1.08 1.34 -17.72
CA ASP A 21 -2.26 0.85 -18.41
C ASP A 21 -2.67 -0.49 -17.78
N ASP A 22 -3.96 -0.61 -17.49
CA ASP A 22 -4.53 -1.75 -16.81
C ASP A 22 -6.01 -1.88 -17.21
N PRO A 23 -6.42 -2.90 -17.97
CA PRO A 23 -7.79 -3.02 -18.40
C PRO A 23 -8.75 -3.40 -17.27
N SER A 24 -8.27 -4.01 -16.19
CA SER A 24 -9.09 -4.43 -15.04
C SER A 24 -8.99 -3.42 -13.89
N GLN A 25 -10.03 -3.43 -13.05
CA GLN A 25 -10.02 -2.72 -11.77
C GLN A 25 -10.05 -3.77 -10.68
N ASP A 26 -8.88 -4.25 -10.27
CA ASP A 26 -8.76 -5.30 -9.27
C ASP A 26 -8.56 -4.67 -7.89
N ASP A 27 -9.65 -4.16 -7.31
CA ASP A 27 -9.65 -3.51 -6.00
C ASP A 27 -10.42 -4.30 -4.92
N LEU A 28 -10.86 -5.51 -5.25
CA LEU A 28 -11.64 -6.35 -4.34
C LEU A 28 -10.84 -7.59 -3.90
N PRO A 29 -10.34 -7.63 -2.66
CA PRO A 29 -9.61 -8.78 -2.15
C PRO A 29 -10.54 -9.99 -1.98
N GLY A 30 -9.99 -11.20 -2.10
CA GLY A 30 -10.75 -12.43 -1.91
C GLY A 30 -9.92 -13.68 -2.17
N ALA A 31 -10.53 -14.85 -1.94
CA ALA A 31 -9.87 -16.12 -2.24
C ALA A 31 -9.54 -16.20 -3.74
N ALA A 32 -8.26 -16.44 -4.05
CA ALA A 32 -7.72 -16.42 -5.42
C ALA A 32 -7.97 -15.12 -6.21
N ARG A 33 -8.28 -14.02 -5.53
CA ARG A 33 -8.36 -12.67 -6.10
C ARG A 33 -7.20 -11.85 -5.59
N PHE A 34 -6.46 -11.26 -6.51
CA PHE A 34 -5.35 -10.36 -6.21
C PHE A 34 -5.78 -8.94 -6.54
N CYS A 35 -5.10 -7.97 -5.93
CA CYS A 35 -5.44 -6.57 -6.11
C CYS A 35 -4.29 -5.82 -6.76
N ASP A 36 -4.65 -4.79 -7.53
CA ASP A 36 -3.71 -3.87 -8.10
C ASP A 36 -2.96 -3.12 -7.00
N ALA A 37 -1.67 -2.91 -7.21
CA ALA A 37 -0.83 -2.18 -6.29
C ALA A 37 0.36 -1.54 -7.01
N CYS A 38 0.93 -0.52 -6.37
CA CYS A 38 2.20 0.05 -6.81
C CYS A 38 3.05 0.43 -5.60
N ALA A 39 4.37 0.43 -5.78
CA ALA A 39 5.29 0.85 -4.74
C ALA A 39 6.45 1.66 -5.31
N VAL A 40 6.94 2.57 -4.47
CA VAL A 40 8.21 3.27 -4.64
C VAL A 40 9.16 2.77 -3.56
N GLN A 41 10.39 2.45 -3.96
CA GLN A 41 11.49 2.08 -3.07
C GLN A 41 12.61 3.10 -3.18
N VAL A 42 13.18 3.51 -2.07
CA VAL A 42 14.41 4.32 -2.00
C VAL A 42 15.36 3.77 -0.94
N PRO A 43 16.66 4.04 -1.00
CA PRO A 43 17.55 3.88 0.14
C PRO A 43 17.07 4.73 1.32
N GLN A 44 17.24 4.24 2.54
CA GLN A 44 16.94 5.04 3.74
C GLN A 44 17.81 6.30 3.83
N ALA A 45 19.09 6.19 3.45
CA ALA A 45 20.06 7.28 3.46
C ALA A 45 20.86 7.33 2.16
N VAL A 46 21.35 8.52 1.82
CA VAL A 46 22.33 8.69 0.74
C VAL A 46 23.70 8.24 1.23
N GLU A 47 24.29 7.29 0.52
CA GLU A 47 25.61 6.72 0.80
C GLU A 47 26.49 6.74 -0.46
N ALA A 48 27.80 6.48 -0.29
CA ALA A 48 28.77 6.44 -1.39
C ALA A 48 28.48 5.37 -2.45
N SER A 49 27.70 4.34 -2.10
CA SER A 49 27.21 3.34 -3.04
C SER A 49 25.72 3.09 -2.77
N VAL A 50 25.04 2.43 -3.71
CA VAL A 50 23.61 2.09 -3.55
C VAL A 50 23.44 0.71 -2.89
N PRO A 51 22.40 0.51 -2.06
CA PRO A 51 22.07 -0.81 -1.51
C PRO A 51 21.60 -1.76 -2.62
N ASN A 52 21.52 -3.05 -2.32
CA ASN A 52 21.00 -4.03 -3.27
C ASN A 52 19.57 -3.66 -3.72
N PRO A 53 19.27 -3.62 -5.04
CA PRO A 53 17.92 -3.29 -5.54
C PRO A 53 16.85 -4.31 -5.11
N GLN A 54 17.27 -5.51 -4.68
CA GLN A 54 16.39 -6.54 -4.13
C GLN A 54 16.02 -6.27 -2.67
N MET A 55 15.45 -5.08 -2.45
CA MET A 55 14.91 -4.63 -1.16
C MET A 55 15.97 -4.44 -0.07
N GLY A 56 17.15 -3.93 -0.44
CA GLY A 56 18.23 -3.59 0.48
C GLY A 56 19.10 -4.77 0.87
N GLU A 57 19.92 -4.55 1.89
CA GLU A 57 20.79 -5.56 2.50
C GLU A 57 21.09 -5.22 3.96
N SER A 58 21.74 -6.13 4.69
CA SER A 58 22.05 -5.93 6.11
C SER A 58 22.86 -4.65 6.31
N GLY A 59 22.39 -3.78 7.22
CA GLY A 59 23.00 -2.48 7.51
C GLY A 59 22.72 -1.39 6.48
N ARG A 60 22.05 -1.71 5.36
CA ARG A 60 21.75 -0.77 4.27
C ARG A 60 20.28 -0.92 3.85
N PRO A 61 19.35 -0.48 4.73
CA PRO A 61 17.93 -0.66 4.51
C PRO A 61 17.41 0.21 3.37
N VAL A 62 16.28 -0.23 2.82
CA VAL A 62 15.43 0.56 1.93
C VAL A 62 14.11 0.85 2.60
N GLU A 63 13.52 1.97 2.22
CA GLU A 63 12.18 2.37 2.59
C GLU A 63 11.27 2.25 1.38
N ILE A 64 10.09 1.67 1.59
CA ILE A 64 9.13 1.36 0.53
C ILE A 64 7.79 1.97 0.90
N THR A 65 7.26 2.84 0.03
CA THR A 65 5.90 3.36 0.15
C THR A 65 5.02 2.55 -0.79
N HIS A 66 4.05 1.82 -0.25
CA HIS A 66 3.24 0.82 -0.96
C HIS A 66 1.77 1.22 -0.94
N TRP A 67 1.20 1.46 -2.12
CA TRP A 67 -0.23 1.72 -2.33
C TRP A 67 -0.96 0.46 -2.80
N ARG A 68 -2.20 0.28 -2.35
CA ARG A 68 -3.05 -0.85 -2.72
C ARG A 68 -4.44 -0.39 -3.14
N ALA A 69 -4.95 -0.90 -4.26
CA ALA A 69 -6.26 -0.55 -4.77
C ALA A 69 -7.40 -0.92 -3.81
N SER A 70 -7.27 -2.04 -3.11
CA SER A 70 -8.26 -2.47 -2.11
C SER A 70 -8.38 -1.51 -0.93
N TRP A 71 -7.26 -0.96 -0.47
CA TRP A 71 -7.28 0.06 0.59
C TRP A 71 -7.77 1.40 0.05
N GLN A 72 -7.48 1.72 -1.22
CA GLN A 72 -8.06 2.90 -1.86
C GLN A 72 -9.58 2.83 -1.92
N ALA A 73 -10.16 1.67 -2.24
CA ALA A 73 -11.60 1.48 -2.27
C ALA A 73 -12.24 1.69 -0.88
N GLU A 74 -11.60 1.19 0.19
CA GLU A 74 -12.05 1.38 1.56
C GLU A 74 -11.97 2.86 1.98
N VAL A 75 -10.86 3.54 1.69
CA VAL A 75 -10.71 4.98 1.94
C VAL A 75 -11.74 5.80 1.15
N ASN A 76 -12.14 5.34 -0.03
CA ASN A 76 -13.21 5.93 -0.83
C ASN A 76 -14.62 5.60 -0.32
N GLY A 77 -14.75 4.83 0.77
CA GLY A 77 -16.00 4.55 1.45
C GLY A 77 -16.60 3.17 1.16
N ARG A 78 -15.91 2.27 0.45
CA ARG A 78 -16.37 0.87 0.33
C ARG A 78 -16.37 0.24 1.72
N GLY A 79 -17.51 -0.30 2.14
CA GLY A 79 -17.60 -1.04 3.40
C GLY A 79 -16.80 -2.34 3.36
N THR A 80 -16.54 -2.90 4.54
CA THR A 80 -15.80 -4.16 4.70
C THR A 80 -16.70 -5.32 5.14
N SER A 81 -18.02 -5.18 5.00
CA SER A 81 -18.98 -6.24 5.33
C SER A 81 -18.91 -7.38 4.31
N ILE A 82 -19.38 -8.56 4.69
CA ILE A 82 -19.42 -9.71 3.77
C ILE A 82 -20.27 -9.42 2.53
N GLN A 83 -21.32 -8.60 2.64
CA GLN A 83 -22.18 -8.20 1.52
C GLN A 83 -21.45 -7.29 0.52
N GLU A 84 -20.52 -6.45 0.98
CA GLU A 84 -19.69 -5.60 0.10
C GLU A 84 -18.75 -6.45 -0.77
N TYR A 85 -18.22 -7.54 -0.22
CA TYR A 85 -17.39 -8.49 -0.97
C TYR A 85 -18.20 -9.48 -1.82
N TYR A 86 -19.37 -9.87 -1.32
CA TYR A 86 -20.24 -10.88 -1.89
C TYR A 86 -21.69 -10.38 -1.82
N PRO A 87 -22.16 -9.62 -2.83
CA PRO A 87 -23.49 -8.99 -2.80
C PRO A 87 -24.66 -9.96 -2.62
N ASN A 88 -24.45 -11.24 -2.98
CA ASN A 88 -25.45 -12.30 -2.87
C ASN A 88 -25.26 -13.17 -1.61
N ALA A 89 -24.32 -12.85 -0.72
CA ALA A 89 -24.13 -13.58 0.52
C ALA A 89 -25.29 -13.33 1.49
N GLN A 90 -25.91 -14.42 1.94
CA GLN A 90 -26.88 -14.38 3.02
C GLN A 90 -26.19 -14.80 4.32
N VAL A 91 -26.37 -13.98 5.35
CA VAL A 91 -25.89 -14.27 6.69
C VAL A 91 -27.12 -14.51 7.55
N ASP A 92 -27.19 -15.69 8.16
CA ASP A 92 -28.31 -16.03 9.05
C ASP A 92 -28.30 -15.14 10.30
N HIS A 93 -27.20 -15.17 11.06
CA HIS A 93 -27.07 -14.37 12.27
C HIS A 93 -25.60 -14.18 12.68
N TYR A 94 -25.21 -12.95 13.00
CA TYR A 94 -23.98 -12.68 13.71
C TYR A 94 -24.27 -12.46 15.20
N PRO A 95 -23.49 -13.05 16.13
CA PRO A 95 -23.71 -12.82 17.56
C PRO A 95 -23.65 -11.34 17.97
N PHE A 96 -22.89 -10.51 17.25
CA PHE A 96 -22.80 -9.06 17.46
C PHE A 96 -23.95 -8.27 16.81
N THR A 97 -24.92 -8.92 16.17
CA THR A 97 -26.17 -8.30 15.69
C THR A 97 -27.39 -8.81 16.45
N ALA A 98 -27.20 -9.38 17.65
CA ALA A 98 -28.28 -9.87 18.48
C ALA A 98 -29.09 -8.71 19.09
N ALA A 99 -30.43 -8.89 19.18
CA ALA A 99 -31.36 -7.88 19.70
C ALA A 99 -30.94 -7.24 21.04
N PRO A 100 -30.36 -7.96 22.03
CA PRO A 100 -29.89 -7.34 23.26
C PRO A 100 -28.78 -6.30 23.09
N LEU A 101 -28.05 -6.31 21.97
CA LEU A 101 -26.95 -5.40 21.67
C LEU A 101 -27.38 -4.19 20.80
N GLU A 102 -28.56 -4.24 20.18
CA GLU A 102 -29.06 -3.18 19.28
C GLU A 102 -29.21 -1.83 20.00
N ALA A 103 -29.58 -1.84 21.28
CA ALA A 103 -29.73 -0.63 22.09
C ALA A 103 -28.38 0.02 22.46
N SER A 104 -27.25 -0.65 22.22
CA SER A 104 -25.93 -0.26 22.72
C SER A 104 -24.84 -0.41 21.65
N PRO A 105 -24.60 0.62 20.82
CA PRO A 105 -23.60 0.59 19.75
C PRO A 105 -22.17 0.29 20.23
N GLU A 106 -21.85 0.63 21.48
CA GLU A 106 -20.55 0.32 22.09
C GLU A 106 -20.38 -1.18 22.36
N LEU A 107 -21.37 -1.80 23.01
CA LEU A 107 -21.38 -3.25 23.26
C LEU A 107 -21.41 -4.04 21.95
N GLN A 108 -22.10 -3.51 20.94
CA GLN A 108 -22.11 -4.08 19.60
C GLN A 108 -20.72 -4.11 18.97
N ARG A 109 -20.00 -2.98 19.00
CA ARG A 109 -18.61 -2.88 18.52
C ARG A 109 -17.67 -3.79 19.28
N GLU A 110 -17.81 -3.87 20.60
CA GLU A 110 -16.99 -4.76 21.42
C GLU A 110 -17.22 -6.23 21.05
N ALA A 111 -18.49 -6.64 20.91
CA ALA A 111 -18.83 -7.98 20.46
C ALA A 111 -18.29 -8.27 19.04
N GLU A 112 -18.42 -7.34 18.11
CA GLU A 112 -17.88 -7.46 16.75
C GLU A 112 -16.37 -7.73 16.76
N ILE A 113 -15.61 -7.02 17.60
CA ILE A 113 -14.16 -7.23 17.77
C ILE A 113 -13.88 -8.63 18.32
N ARG A 114 -14.65 -9.11 19.32
CA ARG A 114 -14.47 -10.46 19.89
C ARG A 114 -14.62 -11.57 18.84
N PHE A 115 -15.49 -11.39 17.85
CA PHE A 115 -15.70 -12.33 16.74
C PHE A 115 -14.86 -12.04 15.50
N SER A 116 -13.97 -11.04 15.58
CA SER A 116 -13.04 -10.65 14.51
C SER A 116 -11.60 -10.90 14.95
N PRO A 117 -11.10 -12.15 14.96
CA PRO A 117 -9.81 -12.50 15.56
C PRO A 117 -8.63 -11.70 14.98
N ALA A 118 -8.65 -11.40 13.67
CA ALA A 118 -7.62 -10.58 13.04
C ALA A 118 -7.62 -9.14 13.58
N ARG A 119 -8.78 -8.52 13.79
CA ARG A 119 -8.89 -7.19 14.39
C ARG A 119 -8.51 -7.22 15.87
N ALA A 120 -8.97 -8.24 16.60
CA ALA A 120 -8.63 -8.43 18.01
C ALA A 120 -7.12 -8.64 18.23
N SER A 121 -6.42 -9.27 17.28
CA SER A 121 -4.96 -9.42 17.33
C SER A 121 -4.18 -8.20 16.84
N GLY A 122 -4.85 -7.09 16.53
CA GLY A 122 -4.22 -5.88 16.00
C GLY A 122 -3.66 -6.03 14.58
N ASN A 123 -4.18 -6.96 13.77
CA ASN A 123 -3.77 -7.09 12.37
C ASN A 123 -4.12 -5.80 11.61
N THR A 124 -3.10 -5.06 11.22
CA THR A 124 -3.25 -3.81 10.48
C THR A 124 -4.00 -4.01 9.17
N VAL A 125 -3.83 -5.13 8.46
CA VAL A 125 -4.53 -5.43 7.19
C VAL A 125 -6.05 -5.48 7.37
N SER A 126 -6.53 -5.93 8.54
CA SER A 126 -7.96 -6.08 8.82
C SER A 126 -8.57 -4.91 9.60
N SER A 127 -7.77 -3.89 9.94
CA SER A 127 -8.24 -2.69 10.62
C SER A 127 -8.80 -1.67 9.63
N PRO A 128 -9.83 -0.89 10.02
CA PRO A 128 -10.36 0.18 9.19
C PRO A 128 -9.26 1.12 8.69
N ARG A 129 -9.31 1.46 7.40
CA ARG A 129 -8.27 2.23 6.72
C ARG A 129 -8.63 3.70 6.58
N THR A 130 -7.72 4.55 7.06
CA THR A 130 -7.73 6.00 6.82
C THR A 130 -6.73 6.42 5.75
N SER A 131 -5.93 5.48 5.24
CA SER A 131 -4.91 5.69 4.21
C SER A 131 -4.83 4.49 3.28
N ALA A 132 -4.61 4.77 1.98
CA ALA A 132 -4.41 3.76 0.95
C ALA A 132 -2.95 3.31 0.81
N VAL A 133 -2.05 3.87 1.63
CA VAL A 133 -0.61 3.59 1.61
C VAL A 133 -0.11 3.02 2.94
N GLU A 134 0.94 2.21 2.84
CA GLU A 134 1.77 1.76 3.97
C GLU A 134 3.23 2.11 3.70
N ASP A 135 3.94 2.53 4.75
CA ASP A 135 5.40 2.56 4.72
C ASP A 135 5.97 1.24 5.26
N LEU A 136 6.94 0.71 4.53
CA LEU A 136 7.61 -0.56 4.80
C LEU A 136 9.12 -0.32 4.83
N ILE A 137 9.83 -1.15 5.59
CA ILE A 137 11.29 -1.16 5.65
C ILE A 137 11.77 -2.56 5.29
N ALA A 138 12.88 -2.66 4.56
CA ALA A 138 13.53 -3.92 4.24
C ALA A 138 15.05 -3.80 4.27
N THR A 139 15.72 -4.90 4.62
CA THR A 139 17.17 -5.11 4.69
C THR A 139 17.56 -6.36 3.90
N GLY A 140 16.82 -6.65 2.84
CA GLY A 140 17.00 -7.77 1.93
C GLY A 140 15.73 -8.59 1.69
N PRO A 141 15.83 -9.60 0.80
CA PRO A 141 14.72 -10.49 0.51
C PRO A 141 14.21 -11.21 1.77
N GLY A 142 12.89 -11.19 1.97
CA GLY A 142 12.22 -11.87 3.09
C GLY A 142 12.25 -11.10 4.42
N SER A 143 12.84 -9.91 4.48
CA SER A 143 12.90 -9.10 5.72
C SER A 143 11.92 -7.93 5.77
N ILE A 144 11.04 -7.80 4.76
CA ILE A 144 10.11 -6.67 4.67
C ILE A 144 9.16 -6.66 5.86
N THR A 145 9.03 -5.50 6.48
CA THR A 145 8.13 -5.28 7.62
C THR A 145 7.49 -3.90 7.52
N ALA A 146 6.36 -3.71 8.21
CA ALA A 146 5.77 -2.39 8.35
C ALA A 146 6.72 -1.46 9.12
N ALA A 147 6.84 -0.22 8.65
CA ALA A 147 7.47 0.83 9.43
C ALA A 147 6.63 1.10 10.69
N GLY A 148 7.28 1.57 11.77
CA GLY A 148 6.58 1.85 13.04
C GLY A 148 5.49 2.91 12.96
N ALA A 149 5.53 3.75 11.91
CA ALA A 149 4.47 4.68 11.56
C ALA A 149 4.41 4.85 10.04
N THR A 150 3.22 5.11 9.50
CA THR A 150 3.05 5.57 8.12
C THR A 150 3.12 7.09 8.10
N VAL A 151 4.19 7.63 7.51
CA VAL A 151 4.41 9.07 7.36
C VAL A 151 4.13 9.55 5.93
N SER A 152 4.08 8.61 4.99
CA SER A 152 3.72 8.86 3.61
C SER A 152 2.21 9.00 3.42
N ARG A 153 1.84 9.67 2.34
CA ARG A 153 0.47 9.82 1.87
C ARG A 153 0.37 9.29 0.46
N GLY A 154 -0.82 8.89 0.04
CA GLY A 154 -1.05 8.59 -1.36
C GLY A 154 -2.51 8.44 -1.70
N ALA A 155 -2.80 8.66 -2.98
CA ALA A 155 -4.12 8.53 -3.54
C ALA A 155 -4.01 7.97 -4.95
N GLY A 156 -4.81 6.95 -5.22
CA GLY A 156 -4.99 6.34 -6.53
C GLY A 156 -6.32 6.74 -7.14
N ARG A 157 -6.32 6.96 -8.45
CA ARG A 157 -7.50 7.21 -9.26
C ARG A 157 -7.54 6.22 -10.42
N ARG A 158 -8.71 5.61 -10.60
CA ARG A 158 -9.00 4.81 -11.79
C ARG A 158 -9.25 5.74 -12.99
N THR A 159 -8.63 5.43 -14.12
CA THR A 159 -8.81 6.12 -15.40
C THR A 159 -9.38 5.13 -16.43
N PRO A 160 -9.84 5.59 -17.61
CA PRO A 160 -10.25 4.68 -18.68
C PRO A 160 -9.15 3.74 -19.18
N ALA A 161 -7.87 4.14 -19.04
CA ALA A 161 -6.74 3.35 -19.52
C ALA A 161 -6.13 2.42 -18.45
N GLY A 162 -6.29 2.76 -17.17
CA GLY A 162 -5.61 2.08 -16.08
C GLY A 162 -5.62 2.90 -14.80
N TRP A 163 -4.51 2.90 -14.07
CA TRP A 163 -4.37 3.60 -12.79
C TRP A 163 -3.45 4.81 -12.88
N GLU A 164 -3.78 5.85 -12.11
CA GLU A 164 -2.88 6.95 -11.76
C GLU A 164 -2.79 7.06 -10.24
N VAL A 165 -1.59 6.94 -9.70
CA VAL A 165 -1.35 6.99 -8.25
C VAL A 165 -0.31 8.05 -7.94
N VAL A 166 -0.61 8.92 -6.97
CA VAL A 166 0.37 9.85 -6.41
C VAL A 166 0.76 9.36 -5.03
N LEU A 167 2.07 9.19 -4.81
CA LEU A 167 2.67 8.88 -3.51
C LEU A 167 3.51 10.07 -3.06
N THR A 168 3.31 10.54 -1.84
CA THR A 168 4.11 11.60 -1.23
C THR A 168 4.80 11.05 0.01
N ARG A 169 6.12 11.16 0.08
CA ARG A 169 6.94 10.65 1.18
C ARG A 169 8.07 11.61 1.55
N PRO A 170 8.69 11.52 2.73
CA PRO A 170 9.93 12.22 3.03
C PRO A 170 11.07 11.86 2.06
N LEU A 171 12.01 12.77 1.84
CA LEU A 171 13.24 12.46 1.11
C LEU A 171 14.13 11.47 1.89
N PRO A 172 14.95 10.65 1.20
CA PRO A 172 16.02 9.88 1.83
C PRO A 172 16.88 10.76 2.73
N GLN A 173 17.33 10.22 3.86
CA GLN A 173 18.21 10.95 4.78
C GLN A 173 19.49 11.40 4.07
N GLY A 174 19.82 12.68 4.20
CA GLY A 174 21.00 13.27 3.58
C GLY A 174 20.82 13.66 2.11
N LEU A 175 19.66 13.42 1.50
CA LEU A 175 19.34 13.96 0.18
C LEU A 175 18.90 15.42 0.32
N ALA A 176 19.59 16.32 -0.38
CA ALA A 176 19.31 17.74 -0.42
C ALA A 176 19.32 18.25 -1.88
N ALA A 177 18.95 19.52 -2.09
CA ALA A 177 19.00 20.17 -3.40
C ALA A 177 20.39 20.04 -4.05
N GLY A 178 20.44 19.74 -5.35
CA GLY A 178 21.67 19.40 -6.08
C GLY A 178 22.25 18.02 -5.78
N GLY A 179 21.66 17.25 -4.86
CA GLY A 179 22.08 15.91 -4.49
C GLY A 179 21.51 14.83 -5.40
N GLU A 180 22.12 13.64 -5.33
CA GLU A 180 21.69 12.46 -6.07
C GLU A 180 21.41 11.28 -5.13
N SER A 181 20.44 10.45 -5.52
CA SER A 181 20.11 9.17 -4.91
C SER A 181 19.56 8.22 -5.98
N VAL A 182 18.88 7.16 -5.57
CA VAL A 182 18.18 6.24 -6.46
C VAL A 182 16.77 5.94 -5.99
N ILE A 183 15.93 5.60 -6.95
CA ILE A 183 14.53 5.22 -6.75
C ILE A 183 14.22 3.99 -7.60
N ALA A 184 13.39 3.09 -7.10
CA ALA A 184 12.88 1.95 -7.86
C ALA A 184 11.37 1.85 -7.72
N PHE A 185 10.74 1.19 -8.68
CA PHE A 185 9.29 1.08 -8.80
C PHE A 185 8.88 -0.38 -8.90
N ALA A 186 7.69 -0.69 -8.40
CA ALA A 186 7.04 -1.98 -8.61
C ALA A 186 5.55 -1.78 -8.86
N ILE A 187 5.00 -2.60 -9.75
CA ILE A 187 3.57 -2.65 -10.10
C ILE A 187 3.11 -4.09 -9.97
N TRP A 188 1.93 -4.28 -9.37
CA TRP A 188 1.21 -5.53 -9.32
C TRP A 188 -0.12 -5.35 -10.03
N GLN A 189 -0.41 -6.22 -11.00
CA GLN A 189 -1.72 -6.32 -11.65
C GLN A 189 -2.49 -7.52 -11.12
N GLY A 190 -3.66 -7.28 -10.54
CA GLY A 190 -4.48 -8.30 -9.88
C GLY A 190 -4.95 -9.39 -10.85
N ALA A 191 -5.38 -9.00 -12.05
CA ALA A 191 -5.81 -9.92 -13.11
C ALA A 191 -4.71 -10.92 -13.53
N ASP A 192 -3.44 -10.54 -13.44
CA ASP A 192 -2.28 -11.40 -13.74
C ASP A 192 -1.82 -12.23 -12.53
N GLN A 193 -2.61 -12.21 -11.45
CA GLN A 193 -2.32 -12.87 -10.18
C GLN A 193 -0.98 -12.45 -9.58
N GLU A 194 -0.62 -11.18 -9.74
CA GLU A 194 0.59 -10.62 -9.16
C GLU A 194 0.37 -10.30 -7.68
N ALA A 195 1.28 -10.82 -6.84
CA ALA A 195 1.35 -10.52 -5.42
C ALA A 195 2.74 -10.84 -4.87
N GLY A 196 3.12 -10.18 -3.78
CA GLY A 196 4.40 -10.42 -3.12
C GLY A 196 5.59 -10.16 -4.06
N SER A 197 6.35 -11.20 -4.41
CA SER A 197 7.49 -11.12 -5.33
C SER A 197 7.12 -11.26 -6.81
N ARG A 198 5.92 -11.74 -7.14
CA ARG A 198 5.39 -11.78 -8.51
C ARG A 198 4.88 -10.38 -8.85
N LYS A 199 5.66 -9.64 -9.64
CA LYS A 199 5.42 -8.24 -9.99
C LYS A 199 6.32 -7.80 -11.13
N MET A 200 5.92 -6.72 -11.81
CA MET A 200 6.88 -5.90 -12.53
C MET A 200 7.70 -5.08 -11.54
N ARG A 201 9.02 -4.94 -11.81
CA ARG A 201 9.90 -4.05 -11.06
C ARG A 201 10.91 -3.38 -11.98
N SER A 202 11.33 -2.18 -11.62
CA SER A 202 12.51 -1.55 -12.23
C SER A 202 13.80 -1.99 -11.52
N ALA A 203 14.94 -1.73 -12.16
CA ALA A 203 16.20 -1.58 -11.43
C ALA A 203 16.22 -0.23 -10.68
N TRP A 204 17.34 0.10 -10.04
CA TRP A 204 17.57 1.46 -9.56
C TRP A 204 17.57 2.46 -10.73
N VAL A 205 16.80 3.52 -10.59
CA VAL A 205 16.77 4.68 -11.48
C VAL A 205 17.39 5.87 -10.72
N PRO A 206 18.26 6.68 -11.34
CA PRO A 206 18.79 7.88 -10.71
C PRO A 206 17.68 8.85 -10.29
N LEU A 207 17.76 9.33 -9.04
CA LEU A 207 16.92 10.40 -8.52
C LEU A 207 17.81 11.61 -8.26
N ARG A 208 17.60 12.69 -9.00
CA ARG A 208 18.37 13.93 -8.88
C ARG A 208 17.44 15.05 -8.43
N LEU A 209 17.88 15.82 -7.44
CA LEU A 209 17.18 17.03 -7.03
C LEU A 209 17.85 18.22 -7.70
N GLU A 210 17.04 19.03 -8.40
CA GLU A 210 17.49 20.29 -8.99
C GLU A 210 17.69 21.39 -7.93
#